data_AF-A0A1B8YAA6-F1
#
_entry.id   AF-A0A1B8YAA6-F1
#
_cell.length_a   1.000
_cell.length_b   1.000
_cell.length_c   1.000
_cell.angle_alpha   90.00
_cell.angle_beta   90.00
_cell.angle_gamma   90.00
#
_symmetry.space_group_name_H-M   'P 1'
#
loop_
_entity.id
_entity.type
_entity.pdbx_description
1 polymer ?
#
loop_
_entity_poly.entity_id
_entity_poly.type
_entity_poly.pdbx_seq_one_letter_code
_entity_poly.pdbx_strand_id
1 'polypeptide(L)'
;MRRRRRVSELISSEWSKAAKKISFNTLATRFSKLYPFKEQETKDWDSPPAVDPAVIHVSKKTTLPIDDSSVLKDPMDRRVETELRKVYQVAGASCKPAVALVSVAKAVSLWIDSLDKAVSDGTDAADISAGLSELKMAVAFMSEAAVDMTRLASRSMAVSVSARRALWLRAWGADTASKVSLCNLPYVGGSLFGPKLDEVISKATGGKSSFLPQEKKKSKSQPFRGFLFRGSGRAKGPSSGSRYFFRDSSRQSSWRGGQSTILRGGKIKSSPTAKKSS
;
A
#
# COMPACT_ATOMS: atom_id res chain seq x y z
N MET A 1 33.93 5.56 2.73
CA MET A 1 32.91 5.91 3.75
C MET A 1 32.01 7.11 3.40
N ARG A 2 32.50 8.23 2.83
CA ARG A 2 31.68 9.46 2.58
C ARG A 2 30.49 9.29 1.61
N ARG A 3 30.58 8.44 0.57
CA ARG A 3 29.50 8.28 -0.43
C ARG A 3 28.27 7.52 0.11
N ARG A 4 28.45 6.51 0.98
CA ARG A 4 27.33 5.80 1.62
C ARG A 4 26.49 6.69 2.53
N ARG A 5 27.12 7.66 3.24
CA ARG A 5 26.39 8.63 4.07
C ARG A 5 25.44 9.50 3.26
N ARG A 6 25.85 9.97 2.08
CA ARG A 6 24.99 10.78 1.19
C ARG A 6 23.73 10.04 0.73
N VAL A 7 23.83 8.74 0.45
CA VAL A 7 22.67 7.93 0.03
C VAL A 7 21.71 7.73 1.20
N SER A 8 22.22 7.45 2.40
CA SER A 8 21.39 7.34 3.60
C SER A 8 20.67 8.65 3.93
N GLU A 9 21.40 9.78 3.87
CA GLU A 9 20.85 11.12 4.08
C GLU A 9 19.75 11.45 3.05
N LEU A 10 19.97 11.07 1.79
CA LEU A 10 18.99 11.22 0.73
C LEU A 10 17.69 10.47 1.06
N ILE A 11 17.80 9.19 1.44
CA ILE A 11 16.66 8.35 1.82
C ILE A 11 15.87 8.98 2.98
N SER A 12 16.56 9.35 4.06
CA SER A 12 15.93 9.99 5.21
C SER A 12 15.28 11.33 4.84
N SER A 13 15.90 12.10 3.95
CA SER A 13 15.33 13.35 3.45
C SER A 13 14.02 13.12 2.69
N GLU A 14 13.95 12.09 1.84
CA GLU A 14 12.74 11.75 1.08
C GLU A 14 11.62 11.23 1.99
N TRP A 15 11.95 10.46 3.03
CA TRP A 15 10.97 10.04 4.04
C TRP A 15 10.31 11.21 4.77
N SER A 16 11.08 12.26 5.07
CA SER A 16 10.55 13.49 5.68
C SER A 16 9.70 14.33 4.72
N LYS A 17 10.04 14.32 3.43
CA LYS A 17 9.37 15.10 2.37
C LYS A 17 8.07 14.45 1.93
N ALA A 18 7.98 13.13 1.89
CA ALA A 18 6.76 12.41 1.50
C ALA A 18 5.58 12.66 2.46
N ALA A 19 5.86 13.02 3.71
CA ALA A 19 4.88 13.49 4.67
C ALA A 19 4.30 14.89 4.34
N LYS A 20 5.08 15.72 3.63
CA LYS A 20 4.61 17.00 3.09
C LYS A 20 3.83 16.68 1.81
N LYS A 21 2.71 17.38 1.57
CA LYS A 21 1.88 17.24 0.35
C LYS A 21 2.63 17.74 -0.91
N ILE A 22 3.84 17.26 -1.17
CA ILE A 22 4.54 17.53 -2.42
C ILE A 22 3.77 16.76 -3.50
N SER A 23 3.19 17.51 -4.43
CA SER A 23 2.41 16.95 -5.52
C SER A 23 3.22 15.90 -6.27
N PHE A 24 2.68 14.69 -6.35
CA PHE A 24 3.25 13.59 -7.13
C PHE A 24 3.43 13.99 -8.60
N ASN A 25 2.56 14.87 -9.12
CA ASN A 25 2.62 15.38 -10.50
C ASN A 25 3.95 16.06 -10.82
N THR A 26 4.56 16.78 -9.87
CA THR A 26 5.83 17.47 -10.11
C THR A 26 6.99 16.49 -10.34
N LEU A 27 6.97 15.33 -9.68
CA LEU A 27 7.97 14.28 -9.92
C LEU A 27 7.73 13.56 -11.24
N ALA A 28 6.48 13.21 -11.54
CA ALA A 28 6.13 12.55 -12.79
C ALA A 28 6.58 13.41 -13.99
N THR A 29 6.30 14.72 -13.98
CA THR A 29 6.75 15.63 -15.05
C THR A 29 8.27 15.72 -15.16
N ARG A 30 8.99 15.75 -14.03
CA ARG A 30 10.46 15.79 -14.04
C ARG A 30 11.04 14.52 -14.67
N PHE A 31 10.55 13.35 -14.27
CA PHE A 31 11.09 12.07 -14.75
C PHE A 31 10.70 11.77 -16.19
N SER A 32 9.53 12.20 -16.65
CA SER A 32 9.17 12.10 -18.06
C SER A 32 10.07 12.96 -18.97
N LYS A 33 10.64 14.06 -18.46
CA LYS A 33 11.62 14.88 -19.20
C LYS A 33 13.02 14.28 -19.18
N LEU A 34 13.46 13.75 -18.04
CA LEU A 34 14.80 13.17 -17.88
C LEU A 34 14.94 11.81 -18.56
N TYR A 35 13.85 11.05 -18.62
CA TYR A 35 13.81 9.71 -19.19
C TYR A 35 12.64 9.62 -20.18
N PRO A 36 12.82 10.10 -21.43
CA PRO A 36 11.76 10.16 -22.41
C PRO A 36 11.50 8.78 -23.00
N PHE A 37 10.43 8.13 -22.54
CA PHE A 37 9.91 6.89 -23.12
C PHE A 37 8.61 7.16 -23.88
N LYS A 38 8.30 6.32 -24.87
CA LYS A 38 7.02 6.39 -25.57
C LYS A 38 5.90 5.97 -24.63
N GLU A 39 4.72 6.56 -24.79
CA GLU A 39 3.57 6.25 -23.94
C GLU A 39 3.18 4.76 -24.04
N GLN A 40 3.31 4.17 -25.23
CA GLN A 40 3.05 2.74 -25.46
C GLN A 40 3.94 1.80 -24.64
N GLU A 41 5.19 2.19 -24.38
CA GLU A 41 6.17 1.39 -23.63
C GLU A 41 5.97 1.50 -22.12
N THR A 42 5.26 2.54 -21.68
CA THR A 42 5.11 2.91 -20.26
C THR A 42 3.70 2.67 -19.73
N LYS A 43 2.71 2.51 -20.62
CA LYS A 43 1.28 2.40 -20.31
C LYS A 43 0.97 1.39 -19.20
N ASP A 44 1.58 0.22 -19.25
CA ASP A 44 1.25 -0.90 -18.36
C ASP A 44 1.73 -0.69 -16.91
N TRP A 45 2.68 0.22 -16.69
CA TRP A 45 3.30 0.43 -15.39
C TRP A 45 3.26 1.88 -14.89
N ASP A 46 2.95 2.87 -15.72
CA ASP A 46 2.76 4.26 -15.29
C ASP A 46 1.41 4.47 -14.57
N SER A 47 0.39 3.65 -14.88
CA SER A 47 -0.96 3.78 -14.29
C SER A 47 -1.30 2.62 -13.37
N PRO A 48 -1.84 2.87 -12.16
CA PRO A 48 -2.34 1.81 -11.29
C PRO A 48 -3.44 1.00 -11.99
N PRO A 49 -3.46 -0.33 -11.84
CA PRO A 49 -4.52 -1.16 -12.39
C PRO A 49 -5.87 -0.79 -11.76
N ALA A 50 -6.91 -0.77 -12.58
CA ALA A 50 -8.29 -0.64 -12.10
C ALA A 50 -8.77 -1.97 -11.52
N VAL A 51 -9.79 -1.92 -10.67
CA VAL A 51 -10.43 -3.14 -10.17
C VAL A 51 -11.37 -3.69 -11.25
N ASP A 52 -11.36 -5.00 -11.47
CA ASP A 52 -12.25 -5.61 -12.47
C ASP A 52 -13.73 -5.34 -12.14
N PRO A 53 -14.58 -5.00 -13.13
CA PRO A 53 -16.01 -4.75 -12.91
C PRO A 53 -16.72 -5.86 -12.14
N ALA A 54 -16.41 -7.13 -12.43
CA ALA A 54 -16.99 -8.28 -11.75
C ALA A 54 -16.69 -8.29 -10.24
N VAL A 55 -15.48 -7.90 -9.83
CA VAL A 55 -15.06 -7.82 -8.42
C VAL A 55 -15.71 -6.62 -7.73
N ILE A 56 -15.80 -5.50 -8.46
CA ILE A 56 -16.47 -4.30 -7.97
C ILE A 56 -17.93 -4.62 -7.58
N HIS A 57 -18.64 -5.46 -8.35
CA HIS A 57 -20.01 -5.86 -8.02
C HIS A 57 -20.13 -6.68 -6.72
N VAL A 58 -19.13 -7.48 -6.35
CA VAL A 58 -19.15 -8.25 -5.07
C VAL A 58 -19.13 -7.31 -3.87
N SER A 59 -18.41 -6.20 -3.98
CA SER A 59 -18.31 -5.18 -2.93
C SER A 59 -19.51 -4.21 -2.90
N LYS A 60 -20.30 -4.15 -3.98
CA LYS A 60 -21.45 -3.25 -4.14
C LYS A 60 -22.75 -3.96 -3.80
N LYS A 61 -23.45 -3.50 -2.75
CA LYS A 61 -24.90 -3.74 -2.59
C LYS A 61 -25.73 -2.67 -3.33
N THR A 62 -25.32 -2.26 -4.53
CA THR A 62 -25.94 -1.16 -5.26
C THR A 62 -26.07 -1.49 -6.74
N THR A 63 -27.22 -1.15 -7.33
CA THR A 63 -27.56 -1.37 -8.75
C THR A 63 -26.88 -0.39 -9.71
N LEU A 64 -26.22 0.66 -9.21
CA LEU A 64 -25.57 1.69 -10.04
C LEU A 64 -24.03 1.61 -9.98
N PRO A 65 -23.32 1.90 -11.08
CA PRO A 65 -21.86 1.95 -11.10
C PRO A 65 -21.36 3.20 -10.37
N ILE A 66 -20.83 3.01 -9.16
CA ILE A 66 -20.13 4.06 -8.40
C ILE A 66 -18.61 3.90 -8.56
N ASP A 67 -17.87 5.00 -8.53
CA ASP A 67 -16.39 5.08 -8.65
C ASP A 67 -15.66 4.17 -7.65
N ASP A 68 -14.53 3.57 -8.02
CA ASP A 68 -13.86 2.46 -7.32
C ASP A 68 -13.56 2.79 -5.84
N SER A 69 -13.12 4.01 -5.57
CA SER A 69 -12.77 4.46 -4.22
C SER A 69 -14.00 4.73 -3.32
N SER A 70 -15.16 5.00 -3.92
CA SER A 70 -16.38 5.36 -3.19
C SER A 70 -17.08 4.15 -2.55
N VAL A 71 -16.77 2.94 -3.05
CA VAL A 71 -17.23 1.65 -2.51
C VAL A 71 -16.79 1.48 -1.06
N LEU A 72 -15.59 1.95 -0.72
CA LEU A 72 -15.04 1.88 0.63
C LEU A 72 -15.77 2.89 1.52
N LYS A 73 -16.47 2.42 2.55
CA LYS A 73 -17.26 3.28 3.45
C LYS A 73 -16.40 3.99 4.49
N ASP A 74 -15.36 3.33 4.99
CA ASP A 74 -14.49 3.90 6.01
C ASP A 74 -13.51 4.91 5.37
N PRO A 75 -13.38 6.13 5.94
CA PRO A 75 -12.43 7.13 5.44
C PRO A 75 -10.97 6.65 5.43
N MET A 76 -10.57 5.77 6.35
CA MET A 76 -9.23 5.19 6.36
C MET A 76 -9.07 4.12 5.29
N ASP A 77 -10.09 3.34 4.96
CA ASP A 77 -10.03 2.39 3.83
C ASP A 77 -9.81 3.14 2.51
N ARG A 78 -10.56 4.23 2.26
CA ARG A 78 -10.34 5.10 1.10
C ARG A 78 -8.93 5.68 1.04
N ARG A 79 -8.39 6.04 2.21
CA ARG A 79 -7.02 6.55 2.32
C ARG A 79 -6.00 5.47 2.02
N VAL A 80 -6.16 4.26 2.57
CA VAL A 80 -5.28 3.12 2.27
C VAL A 80 -5.23 2.91 0.75
N GLU A 81 -6.38 2.84 0.09
CA GLU A 81 -6.47 2.67 -1.36
C GLU A 81 -5.77 3.80 -2.12
N THR A 82 -6.03 5.06 -1.74
CA THR A 82 -5.39 6.24 -2.34
C THR A 82 -3.87 6.20 -2.20
N GLU A 83 -3.36 5.81 -1.04
CA GLU A 83 -1.92 5.72 -0.79
C GLU A 83 -1.30 4.53 -1.54
N LEU A 84 -1.99 3.38 -1.64
CA LEU A 84 -1.52 2.23 -2.44
C LEU A 84 -1.42 2.56 -3.93
N ARG A 85 -2.41 3.29 -4.48
CA ARG A 85 -2.32 3.79 -5.87
C ARG A 85 -1.10 4.69 -6.06
N LYS A 86 -0.80 5.58 -5.11
CA LYS A 86 0.42 6.41 -5.15
C LYS A 86 1.70 5.57 -5.04
N VAL A 87 1.73 4.52 -4.19
CA VAL A 87 2.86 3.59 -4.12
C VAL A 87 3.12 2.99 -5.49
N TYR A 88 2.07 2.51 -6.16
CA TYR A 88 2.18 1.96 -7.51
C TYR A 88 2.73 2.99 -8.48
N GLN A 89 2.19 4.21 -8.51
CA GLN A 89 2.67 5.24 -9.43
C GLN A 89 4.13 5.63 -9.18
N VAL A 90 4.58 5.73 -7.92
CA VAL A 90 5.99 6.02 -7.59
C VAL A 90 6.89 4.86 -8.01
N ALA A 91 6.45 3.62 -7.79
CA ALA A 91 7.17 2.43 -8.22
C ALA A 91 7.25 2.35 -9.75
N GLY A 92 6.14 2.58 -10.46
CA GLY A 92 6.09 2.69 -11.91
C GLY A 92 7.06 3.75 -12.43
N ALA A 93 7.02 4.96 -11.89
CA ALA A 93 7.95 6.02 -12.28
C ALA A 93 9.43 5.63 -12.09
N SER A 94 9.75 4.69 -11.18
CA SER A 94 11.11 4.18 -10.99
C SER A 94 11.59 3.25 -12.10
N CYS A 95 10.67 2.66 -12.87
CA CYS A 95 11.01 1.83 -14.01
C CYS A 95 11.68 2.66 -15.13
N LYS A 96 11.34 3.94 -15.32
CA LYS A 96 11.99 4.82 -16.33
C LYS A 96 13.52 4.89 -16.14
N PRO A 97 14.05 5.39 -14.99
CA PRO A 97 15.49 5.40 -14.76
C PRO A 97 16.08 3.99 -14.69
N ALA A 98 15.33 2.97 -14.26
CA ALA A 98 15.82 1.59 -14.23
C ALA A 98 16.08 1.03 -15.65
N VAL A 99 15.13 1.19 -16.56
CA VAL A 99 15.27 0.76 -17.95
C VAL A 99 16.40 1.52 -18.63
N ALA A 100 16.47 2.85 -18.46
CA ALA A 100 17.55 3.65 -19.02
C ALA A 100 18.93 3.23 -18.47
N LEU A 101 19.02 2.98 -17.15
CA LEU A 101 20.25 2.49 -16.52
C LEU A 101 20.69 1.15 -17.11
N VAL A 102 19.77 0.19 -17.24
CA VAL A 102 20.07 -1.14 -17.79
C VAL A 102 20.51 -1.05 -19.25
N SER A 103 19.84 -0.23 -20.06
CA SER A 103 20.20 -0.02 -21.46
C SER A 103 21.60 0.57 -21.61
N VAL A 104 21.92 1.60 -20.83
CA VAL A 104 23.26 2.21 -20.85
C VAL A 104 24.32 1.26 -20.29
N ALA A 105 24.02 0.49 -19.25
CA ALA A 105 24.94 -0.51 -18.71
C ALA A 105 25.32 -1.58 -19.76
N LYS A 106 24.34 -2.02 -20.56
CA LYS A 106 24.57 -2.95 -21.67
C LYS A 106 25.42 -2.31 -22.77
N ALA A 107 25.11 -1.07 -23.16
CA ALA A 107 25.89 -0.33 -24.16
C ALA A 107 27.34 -0.12 -23.70
N VAL A 108 27.55 0.26 -22.44
CA VAL A 108 28.88 0.40 -21.83
C VAL A 108 29.68 -0.90 -21.90
N SER A 109 29.04 -2.05 -21.68
CA SER A 109 29.73 -3.34 -21.77
C SER A 109 30.24 -3.59 -23.21
N LEU A 110 29.40 -3.31 -24.21
CA LEU A 110 29.79 -3.43 -25.62
C LEU A 110 30.90 -2.43 -26.00
N TRP A 111 30.82 -1.18 -25.51
CA TRP A 111 31.82 -0.15 -25.77
C TRP A 111 33.17 -0.47 -25.14
N ILE A 112 33.18 -1.10 -23.95
CA ILE A 112 34.42 -1.60 -23.34
C ILE A 112 35.04 -2.69 -24.22
N ASP A 113 34.26 -3.67 -24.69
CA ASP A 113 34.78 -4.73 -25.58
C ASP A 113 35.31 -4.16 -26.91
N SER A 114 34.63 -3.15 -27.47
CA SER A 114 35.08 -2.46 -28.68
C SER A 114 36.39 -1.68 -28.44
N LEU A 115 36.53 -1.03 -27.28
CA LEU A 115 37.76 -0.31 -26.93
C LEU A 115 38.93 -1.26 -26.69
N ASP A 116 38.70 -2.40 -26.05
CA ASP A 116 39.74 -3.42 -25.81
C ASP A 116 40.30 -3.96 -27.13
N LYS A 117 39.42 -4.20 -28.12
CA LYS A 117 39.82 -4.53 -29.49
C LYS A 117 40.57 -3.40 -30.16
N ALA A 118 40.07 -2.17 -30.09
CA ALA A 118 40.73 -1.01 -30.70
C ALA A 118 42.16 -0.79 -30.16
N VAL A 119 42.37 -1.02 -28.86
CA VAL A 119 43.70 -1.00 -28.22
C VAL A 119 44.57 -2.13 -28.75
N SER A 120 44.03 -3.34 -28.85
CA SER A 120 44.76 -4.52 -29.36
C SER A 120 45.16 -4.37 -30.83
N ASP A 121 44.30 -3.73 -31.63
CA ASP A 121 44.49 -3.51 -33.07
C ASP A 121 45.42 -2.31 -33.37
N GLY A 122 45.89 -1.59 -32.34
CA GLY A 122 46.80 -0.45 -32.49
C GLY A 122 46.14 0.80 -33.07
N THR A 123 44.84 1.00 -32.82
CA THR A 123 44.08 2.19 -33.24
C THR A 123 44.71 3.46 -32.65
N ASP A 124 44.54 4.60 -33.33
CA ASP A 124 45.10 5.87 -32.87
C ASP A 124 44.64 6.25 -31.46
N ALA A 125 45.54 6.86 -30.70
CA ALA A 125 45.29 7.24 -29.31
C ALA A 125 44.15 8.27 -29.20
N ALA A 126 43.93 9.10 -30.23
CA ALA A 126 42.84 10.06 -30.25
C ALA A 126 41.47 9.35 -30.24
N ASP A 127 41.29 8.30 -31.04
CA ASP A 127 40.04 7.55 -31.14
C ASP A 127 39.75 6.78 -29.84
N ILE A 128 40.78 6.18 -29.23
CA ILE A 128 40.66 5.53 -27.92
C ILE A 128 40.25 6.55 -26.85
N SER A 129 40.84 7.75 -26.88
CA SER A 129 40.51 8.82 -25.93
C SER A 129 39.06 9.30 -26.07
N ALA A 130 38.55 9.35 -27.31
CA ALA A 130 37.16 9.73 -27.59
C ALA A 130 36.19 8.69 -26.99
N GLY A 131 36.42 7.40 -27.22
CA GLY A 131 35.59 6.34 -26.62
C GLY A 131 35.66 6.30 -25.10
N LEU A 132 36.82 6.59 -24.49
CA LEU A 132 36.92 6.75 -23.03
C LEU A 132 36.09 7.93 -22.51
N SER A 133 36.00 9.03 -23.27
CA SER A 133 35.15 10.18 -22.92
C SER A 133 33.67 9.80 -22.93
N GLU A 134 33.22 9.03 -23.93
CA GLU A 134 31.86 8.50 -24.01
C GLU A 134 31.54 7.58 -22.84
N LEU A 135 32.45 6.66 -22.49
CA LEU A 135 32.32 5.81 -21.30
C LEU A 135 32.18 6.62 -20.02
N LYS A 136 32.97 7.69 -19.87
CA LYS A 136 32.88 8.58 -18.70
C LYS A 136 31.51 9.25 -18.60
N MET A 137 30.96 9.73 -19.72
CA MET A 137 29.60 10.29 -19.76
C MET A 137 28.54 9.24 -19.41
N ALA A 138 28.67 8.03 -19.95
CA ALA A 138 27.75 6.93 -19.69
C ALA A 138 27.74 6.53 -18.21
N VAL A 139 28.91 6.38 -17.59
CA VAL A 139 29.03 6.07 -16.15
C VAL A 139 28.47 7.20 -15.28
N ALA A 140 28.69 8.47 -15.66
CA ALA A 140 28.08 9.60 -14.97
C ALA A 140 26.54 9.53 -15.03
N PHE A 141 25.98 9.31 -16.22
CA PHE A 141 24.55 9.11 -16.42
C PHE A 141 23.99 7.96 -15.58
N MET A 142 24.65 6.79 -15.61
CA MET A 142 24.26 5.63 -14.80
C MET A 142 24.22 5.95 -13.31
N SER A 143 25.19 6.72 -12.83
CA SER A 143 25.25 7.13 -11.42
C SER A 143 24.10 8.06 -11.02
N GLU A 144 23.71 8.98 -11.91
CA GLU A 144 22.57 9.88 -11.69
C GLU A 144 21.24 9.11 -11.73
N ALA A 145 21.08 8.19 -12.68
CA ALA A 145 19.92 7.31 -12.77
C ALA A 145 19.75 6.45 -11.50
N ALA A 146 20.85 5.93 -10.95
CA ALA A 146 20.82 5.20 -9.68
C ALA A 146 20.38 6.07 -8.49
N VAL A 147 20.82 7.33 -8.44
CA VAL A 147 20.38 8.28 -7.40
C VAL A 147 18.88 8.57 -7.53
N ASP A 148 18.40 8.77 -8.75
CA ASP A 148 16.99 9.05 -9.01
C ASP A 148 16.09 7.83 -8.71
N MET A 149 16.52 6.60 -9.03
CA MET A 149 15.86 5.38 -8.56
C MET A 149 15.78 5.33 -7.03
N THR A 150 16.87 5.67 -6.34
CA THR A 150 16.90 5.68 -4.87
C THR A 150 15.91 6.68 -4.28
N ARG A 151 15.75 7.85 -4.92
CA ARG A 151 14.74 8.85 -4.53
C ARG A 151 13.31 8.31 -4.69
N LEU A 152 13.03 7.65 -5.81
CA LEU A 152 11.71 7.08 -6.06
C LEU A 152 11.42 5.91 -5.12
N ALA A 153 12.39 5.02 -4.89
CA ALA A 153 12.26 3.90 -3.96
C ALA A 153 11.99 4.39 -2.52
N SER A 154 12.78 5.33 -2.03
CA SER A 154 12.59 5.90 -0.69
C SER A 154 11.25 6.61 -0.53
N ARG A 155 10.78 7.30 -1.57
CA ARG A 155 9.44 7.91 -1.58
C ARG A 155 8.32 6.86 -1.59
N SER A 156 8.46 5.81 -2.37
CA SER A 156 7.51 4.68 -2.40
C SER A 156 7.37 4.04 -1.01
N MET A 157 8.49 3.83 -0.31
CA MET A 157 8.48 3.36 1.08
C MET A 157 7.68 4.28 2.00
N ALA A 158 7.87 5.61 1.89
CA ALA A 158 7.20 6.56 2.76
C ALA A 158 5.67 6.64 2.50
N VAL A 159 5.25 6.53 1.24
CA VAL A 159 3.82 6.45 0.89
C VAL A 159 3.22 5.12 1.39
N SER A 160 3.95 4.01 1.29
CA SER A 160 3.53 2.73 1.86
C SER A 160 3.36 2.79 3.38
N VAL A 161 4.24 3.52 4.08
CA VAL A 161 4.09 3.79 5.53
C VAL A 161 2.81 4.57 5.81
N SER A 162 2.47 5.58 5.01
CA SER A 162 1.21 6.34 5.14
C SER A 162 -0.02 5.43 4.99
N ALA A 163 -0.01 4.50 4.02
CA ALA A 163 -1.06 3.48 3.88
C ALA A 163 -1.15 2.58 5.13
N ARG A 164 -0.02 2.07 5.62
CA ARG A 164 0.03 1.23 6.83
C ARG A 164 -0.48 1.96 8.06
N ARG A 165 -0.18 3.25 8.22
CA ARG A 165 -0.70 4.06 9.33
C ARG A 165 -2.22 4.16 9.27
N ALA A 166 -2.79 4.41 8.09
CA ALA A 166 -4.24 4.47 7.92
C ALA A 166 -4.90 3.13 8.31
N LEU A 167 -4.30 2.00 7.92
CA LEU A 167 -4.76 0.66 8.30
C LEU A 167 -4.81 0.47 9.82
N TRP A 168 -3.74 0.83 10.54
CA TRP A 168 -3.66 0.67 12.00
C TRP A 168 -4.56 1.66 12.75
N LEU A 169 -4.79 2.85 12.22
CA LEU A 169 -5.66 3.87 12.82
C LEU A 169 -7.15 3.66 12.48
N ARG A 170 -7.48 2.75 11.55
CA ARG A 170 -8.86 2.42 11.17
C ARG A 170 -9.73 2.08 12.39
N ALA A 171 -9.25 1.19 13.26
CA ALA A 171 -9.96 0.73 14.45
C ALA A 171 -9.93 1.72 15.63
N TRP A 172 -9.12 2.78 15.56
CA TRP A 172 -9.03 3.77 16.63
C TRP A 172 -10.29 4.64 16.64
N GLY A 173 -10.88 4.85 17.81
CA GLY A 173 -12.16 5.56 17.96
C GLY A 173 -12.08 7.09 17.86
N ALA A 174 -10.98 7.66 17.34
CA ALA A 174 -10.84 9.11 17.19
C ALA A 174 -11.50 9.64 15.91
N ASP A 175 -11.64 10.96 15.83
CA ASP A 175 -12.13 11.65 14.65
C ASP A 175 -11.17 11.49 13.44
N THR A 176 -11.73 11.65 12.24
CA THR A 176 -10.99 11.49 10.98
C THR A 176 -9.82 12.47 10.85
N ALA A 177 -9.94 13.69 11.37
CA ALA A 177 -8.88 14.69 11.25
C ALA A 177 -7.66 14.31 12.10
N SER A 178 -7.88 13.83 13.33
CA SER A 178 -6.82 13.27 14.19
C SER A 178 -6.11 12.08 13.53
N LYS A 179 -6.86 11.15 12.93
CA LYS A 179 -6.28 10.01 12.19
C LYS A 179 -5.43 10.47 11.00
N VAL A 180 -5.93 11.43 10.22
CA VAL A 180 -5.23 12.01 9.07
C VAL A 180 -3.95 12.72 9.50
N SER A 181 -3.99 13.45 10.61
CA SER A 181 -2.81 14.13 11.18
C SER A 181 -1.69 13.13 11.51
N LEU A 182 -2.02 12.02 12.18
CA LEU A 182 -1.06 10.96 12.49
C LEU A 182 -0.52 10.26 11.23
N CYS A 183 -1.34 10.09 10.19
CA CYS A 183 -0.88 9.52 8.92
C CYS A 183 0.18 10.38 8.23
N ASN A 184 0.12 11.71 8.41
CA ASN A 184 1.02 12.69 7.78
C ASN A 184 2.30 12.97 8.59
N LEU A 185 2.59 12.22 9.66
CA LEU A 185 3.84 12.41 10.40
C LEU A 185 5.05 12.08 9.51
N PRO A 186 6.21 12.76 9.65
CA PRO A 186 7.44 12.34 8.98
C PRO A 186 7.82 10.92 9.40
N TYR A 187 8.30 10.13 8.45
CA TYR A 187 8.83 8.79 8.73
C TYR A 187 10.34 8.89 8.99
N VAL A 188 10.82 8.18 10.02
CA VAL A 188 12.23 8.22 10.47
C VAL A 188 12.89 6.84 10.43
N GLY A 189 12.14 5.78 10.07
CA GLY A 189 12.63 4.40 10.15
C GLY A 189 12.26 3.70 11.46
N GLY A 190 12.37 2.37 11.48
CA GLY A 190 12.17 1.52 12.66
C GLY A 190 10.70 1.28 13.02
N SER A 191 9.92 2.34 13.26
CA SER A 191 8.51 2.26 13.65
C SER A 191 7.60 3.10 12.74
N LEU A 192 6.31 2.75 12.69
CA LEU A 192 5.37 3.44 11.79
C LEU A 192 5.25 4.92 12.11
N PHE A 193 5.15 5.31 13.39
CA PHE A 193 4.91 6.70 13.78
C PHE A 193 6.14 7.41 14.39
N GLY A 194 7.07 6.65 14.98
CA GLY A 194 8.31 7.19 15.53
C GLY A 194 8.14 8.13 16.73
N PRO A 195 9.22 8.83 17.11
CA PRO A 195 9.26 9.71 18.29
C PRO A 195 8.21 10.83 18.27
N LYS A 196 7.75 11.24 17.08
CA LYS A 196 6.71 12.26 16.95
C LYS A 196 5.36 11.80 17.50
N LEU A 197 5.09 10.50 17.56
CA LEU A 197 3.89 10.00 18.22
C LEU A 197 3.94 10.29 19.71
N ASP A 198 5.11 10.09 20.34
CA ASP A 198 5.30 10.32 21.77
C ASP A 198 5.10 11.80 22.11
N GLU A 199 5.56 12.71 21.24
CA GLU A 199 5.29 14.15 21.37
C GLU A 199 3.78 14.47 21.29
N VAL A 200 3.05 13.83 20.37
CA VAL A 200 1.60 14.02 20.22
C VAL A 200 0.84 13.48 21.43
N ILE A 201 1.22 12.29 21.91
CA ILE A 201 0.62 11.66 23.09
C ILE A 201 0.91 12.50 24.35
N SER A 202 2.16 12.94 24.53
CA SER A 202 2.56 13.79 25.66
C SER A 202 1.77 15.10 25.68
N LYS A 203 1.62 15.77 24.53
CA LYS A 203 0.80 16.98 24.40
C LYS A 203 -0.69 16.73 24.68
N ALA A 204 -1.25 15.63 24.20
CA ALA A 204 -2.66 15.31 24.38
C ALA A 204 -3.01 14.88 25.81
N THR A 205 -2.09 14.26 26.53
CA THR A 205 -2.31 13.69 27.87
C THR A 205 -1.71 14.55 28.99
N GLY A 206 -0.99 15.62 28.65
CA GLY A 206 -0.20 16.40 29.59
C GLY A 206 0.92 15.58 30.25
N GLY A 207 1.49 14.61 29.52
CA GLY A 207 2.53 13.69 30.00
C GLY A 207 2.04 12.57 30.92
N LYS A 208 0.72 12.42 31.11
CA LYS A 208 0.15 11.48 32.10
C LYS A 208 -0.07 10.06 31.56
N SER A 209 0.06 9.84 30.26
CA SER A 209 -0.19 8.55 29.62
C SER A 209 0.71 8.35 28.41
N SER A 210 1.12 7.10 28.17
CA SER A 210 1.85 6.66 26.96
C SER A 210 0.92 6.16 25.85
N PHE A 211 -0.40 6.18 26.08
CA PHE A 211 -1.40 5.68 25.14
C PHE A 211 -2.16 6.82 24.45
N LEU A 212 -2.54 6.58 23.19
CA LEU A 212 -3.44 7.45 22.47
C LEU A 212 -4.76 7.62 23.24
N PRO A 213 -5.33 8.84 23.27
CA PRO A 213 -6.64 9.07 23.85
C PRO A 213 -7.67 8.11 23.22
N GLN A 214 -8.37 7.36 24.07
CA GLN A 214 -9.48 6.51 23.64
C GLN A 214 -10.77 7.22 24.02
N GLU A 215 -11.68 7.40 23.06
CA GLU A 215 -13.04 7.78 23.40
C GLU A 215 -13.62 6.71 24.32
N LYS A 216 -13.97 7.10 25.54
CA LYS A 216 -14.73 6.23 26.43
C LYS A 216 -16.06 5.98 25.73
N LYS A 217 -16.29 4.74 25.29
CA LYS A 217 -17.61 4.33 24.78
C LYS A 217 -18.62 4.76 25.83
N LYS A 218 -19.49 5.72 25.50
CA LYS A 218 -20.65 6.04 26.34
C LYS A 218 -21.38 4.73 26.54
N SER A 219 -21.30 4.18 27.75
CA SER A 219 -22.11 3.04 28.16
C SER A 219 -23.53 3.42 27.78
N LYS A 220 -24.16 2.68 26.87
CA LYS A 220 -25.57 2.87 26.57
C LYS A 220 -26.26 2.66 27.90
N SER A 221 -26.73 3.74 28.53
CA SER A 221 -27.52 3.62 29.76
C SER A 221 -28.64 2.66 29.42
N GLN A 222 -28.61 1.46 29.99
CA GLN A 222 -29.75 0.58 29.85
C GLN A 222 -30.94 1.36 30.42
N PRO A 223 -32.05 1.47 29.68
CA PRO A 223 -33.23 2.10 30.25
C PRO A 223 -33.58 1.30 31.50
N PHE A 224 -33.65 2.00 32.63
CA PHE A 224 -34.18 1.47 33.88
C PHE A 224 -35.45 0.70 33.57
N ARG A 225 -35.40 -0.63 33.63
CA ARG A 225 -36.62 -1.45 33.64
C ARG A 225 -37.27 -1.18 34.99
N GLY A 226 -38.29 -0.32 34.98
CA GLY A 226 -39.11 -0.04 36.13
C GLY A 226 -39.60 -1.33 36.77
N PHE A 227 -39.34 -1.45 38.07
CA PHE A 227 -39.99 -2.40 38.96
C PHE A 227 -41.50 -2.12 38.94
N LEU A 228 -42.26 -2.90 38.16
CA LEU A 228 -43.72 -2.91 38.27
C LEU A 228 -44.13 -3.93 39.33
N PHE A 229 -44.76 -3.38 40.36
CA PHE A 229 -45.56 -4.03 41.39
C PHE A 229 -46.39 -5.20 40.84
N ARG A 230 -46.23 -6.39 41.43
CA ARG A 230 -47.04 -7.58 41.17
C ARG A 230 -48.13 -7.66 42.24
N GLY A 231 -49.25 -6.96 42.00
CA GLY A 231 -50.48 -7.07 42.78
C GLY A 231 -51.38 -8.20 42.24
N SER A 232 -51.89 -9.02 43.16
CA SER A 232 -52.76 -10.18 42.92
C SER A 232 -54.14 -9.81 42.37
N GLY A 233 -54.68 -10.65 41.48
CA GLY A 233 -56.11 -10.63 41.16
C GLY A 233 -56.53 -11.77 40.22
N ARG A 234 -57.27 -12.74 40.78
CA ARG A 234 -57.85 -13.91 40.10
C ARG A 234 -58.94 -13.51 39.09
N ALA A 235 -58.96 -14.16 37.92
CA ALA A 235 -60.22 -14.56 37.27
C ALA A 235 -59.97 -15.79 36.37
N LYS A 236 -60.74 -16.85 36.62
CA LYS A 236 -60.78 -18.13 35.87
C LYS A 236 -61.76 -18.01 34.69
N GLY A 237 -61.44 -18.70 33.59
CA GLY A 237 -62.38 -19.05 32.53
C GLY A 237 -61.68 -19.77 31.37
N PRO A 238 -62.04 -21.02 31.00
CA PRO A 238 -61.27 -21.84 30.06
C PRO A 238 -61.93 -21.90 28.67
N SER A 239 -61.14 -21.97 27.60
CA SER A 239 -61.33 -22.97 26.53
C SER A 239 -60.17 -22.97 25.54
N SER A 240 -59.79 -24.19 25.16
CA SER A 240 -59.36 -24.66 23.84
C SER A 240 -58.39 -23.81 23.00
N GLY A 241 -57.22 -24.38 22.65
CA GLY A 241 -56.48 -23.89 21.49
C GLY A 241 -55.02 -24.32 21.43
N SER A 242 -54.82 -25.53 20.93
CA SER A 242 -53.58 -26.18 20.50
C SER A 242 -52.33 -25.31 20.22
N ARG A 243 -51.23 -25.77 20.83
CA ARG A 243 -49.81 -25.62 20.52
C ARG A 243 -49.48 -25.40 19.03
N TYR A 244 -48.76 -24.31 18.73
CA TYR A 244 -47.57 -24.35 17.86
C TYR A 244 -46.53 -23.34 18.36
N PHE A 245 -45.39 -23.87 18.80
CA PHE A 245 -44.17 -23.13 19.10
C PHE A 245 -43.45 -22.81 17.79
N PHE A 246 -43.23 -21.53 17.49
CA PHE A 246 -42.07 -21.10 16.70
C PHE A 246 -41.45 -19.89 17.39
N ARG A 247 -40.37 -20.18 18.11
CA ARG A 247 -39.49 -19.22 18.77
C ARG A 247 -38.39 -18.89 17.77
N ASP A 248 -38.50 -17.75 17.10
CA ASP A 248 -37.40 -17.20 16.29
C ASP A 248 -36.35 -16.63 17.25
N SER A 249 -35.28 -17.40 17.44
CA SER A 249 -34.06 -16.98 18.10
C SER A 249 -32.91 -17.07 17.10
N SER A 250 -32.66 -15.99 16.36
CA SER A 250 -31.47 -15.84 15.53
C SER A 250 -30.81 -14.47 15.73
N ARG A 251 -30.47 -14.18 16.99
CA ARG A 251 -29.36 -13.27 17.33
C ARG A 251 -28.29 -14.05 18.09
N GLN A 252 -27.34 -14.62 17.36
CA GLN A 252 -26.03 -14.93 17.92
C GLN A 252 -24.96 -14.80 16.84
N SER A 253 -24.34 -13.62 16.87
CA SER A 253 -22.98 -13.40 16.41
C SER A 253 -22.01 -14.22 17.27
N SER A 254 -21.29 -15.17 16.67
CA SER A 254 -20.00 -15.63 17.18
C SER A 254 -19.13 -16.10 16.02
N TRP A 255 -18.25 -15.21 15.54
CA TRP A 255 -17.11 -15.59 14.71
C TRP A 255 -15.86 -15.27 15.50
N ARG A 256 -15.37 -16.27 16.26
CA ARG A 256 -14.04 -16.31 16.87
C ARG A 256 -13.59 -17.76 16.96
N GLY A 257 -12.38 -18.02 16.43
CA GLY A 257 -11.58 -19.22 16.61
C GLY A 257 -12.09 -20.40 15.78
N GLY A 258 -11.33 -21.05 14.92
CA GLY A 258 -9.89 -21.31 14.91
C GLY A 258 -9.74 -22.75 14.42
N GLN A 259 -8.66 -23.01 13.67
CA GLN A 259 -7.88 -24.26 13.58
C GLN A 259 -8.53 -25.56 14.11
N SER A 260 -8.53 -26.71 13.45
CA SER A 260 -7.61 -27.31 12.48
C SER A 260 -8.06 -28.76 12.24
N THR A 261 -7.63 -29.38 11.11
CA THR A 261 -7.36 -30.84 10.94
C THR A 261 -8.55 -31.82 11.11
N ILE A 262 -8.75 -32.94 10.41
CA ILE A 262 -7.94 -33.82 9.58
C ILE A 262 -8.91 -34.85 8.92
N LEU A 263 -8.64 -35.18 7.64
CA LEU A 263 -8.89 -36.45 6.91
C LEU A 263 -10.29 -37.09 6.80
N ARG A 264 -10.76 -37.21 5.54
CA ARG A 264 -11.24 -38.42 4.82
C ARG A 264 -11.95 -37.95 3.54
N GLY A 265 -11.69 -38.38 2.31
CA GLY A 265 -10.87 -39.45 1.75
C GLY A 265 -11.43 -39.80 0.36
N GLY A 266 -10.57 -39.99 -0.64
CA GLY A 266 -10.84 -40.64 -1.94
C GLY A 266 -11.60 -39.79 -2.99
N LYS A 267 -11.32 -39.85 -4.29
CA LYS A 267 -10.53 -40.78 -5.10
C LYS A 267 -9.97 -40.05 -6.32
N ILE A 268 -8.69 -40.32 -6.60
CA ILE A 268 -8.03 -40.11 -7.88
C ILE A 268 -8.58 -41.13 -8.88
N LYS A 269 -8.87 -40.71 -10.11
CA LYS A 269 -8.84 -41.59 -11.29
C LYS A 269 -8.04 -40.91 -12.39
N SER A 270 -6.93 -41.56 -12.72
CA SER A 270 -6.01 -41.30 -13.81
C SER A 270 -6.60 -41.68 -15.17
N SER A 271 -6.04 -41.05 -16.20
CA SER A 271 -6.21 -41.24 -17.64
C SER A 271 -5.87 -42.66 -18.14
N PRO A 272 -6.15 -42.96 -19.42
CA PRO A 272 -5.03 -43.20 -20.33
C PRO A 272 -5.19 -42.68 -21.78
N THR A 273 -4.09 -42.07 -22.24
CA THR A 273 -3.39 -42.11 -23.55
C THR A 273 -4.08 -42.44 -24.90
N ALA A 274 -3.95 -41.47 -25.81
CA ALA A 274 -3.34 -41.50 -27.16
C ALA A 274 -3.81 -42.48 -28.27
N LYS A 275 -4.06 -41.91 -29.46
CA LYS A 275 -3.65 -42.48 -30.77
C LYS A 275 -3.54 -41.39 -31.86
N LYS A 276 -2.43 -41.45 -32.61
CA LYS A 276 -2.14 -40.75 -33.88
C LYS A 276 -2.76 -41.50 -35.07
N SER A 277 -3.12 -40.76 -36.12
CA SER A 277 -3.17 -41.09 -37.57
C SER A 277 -4.13 -40.07 -38.21
N SER A 278 -3.88 -39.35 -39.31
CA SER A 278 -2.87 -39.36 -40.36
C SER A 278 -2.72 -37.94 -40.90
#